data_AF-A0A2X4UCX7-F1
#
_entry.id   AF-A0A2X4UCX7-F1
#
_cell.length_a   1.000
_cell.length_b   1.000
_cell.length_c   1.000
_cell.angle_alpha   90.00
_cell.angle_beta   90.00
_cell.angle_gamma   90.00
#
_symmetry.space_group_name_H-M   'P 1'
#
loop_
_entity.id
_entity.type
_entity.pdbx_description
1 polymer ?
#
loop_
_entity_poly.entity_id
_entity_poly.type
_entity_poly.pdbx_seq_one_letter_code
_entity_poly.pdbx_strand_id
1 'polypeptide(L)' 'MIRRLSIELQGRLPIIGVGGIDSLTAAREKMAAGASLVQIYSGFIFHGPRLIKDIVNYI' A
#
# COMPACT_ATOMS: atom_id res chain seq x y z
N MET A 1 -11.76 4.46 -0.03
CA MET A 1 -11.48 5.20 1.22
C MET A 1 -10.22 6.05 1.12
N ILE A 2 -9.03 5.47 0.90
CA ILE A 2 -7.74 6.20 0.80
C ILE A 2 -7.83 7.42 -0.12
N ARG A 3 -8.33 7.25 -1.35
CA ARG A 3 -8.50 8.37 -2.31
C ARG A 3 -9.34 9.52 -1.77
N ARG A 4 -10.41 9.22 -1.05
CA ARG A 4 -11.27 10.27 -0.46
C ARG A 4 -10.52 11.02 0.64
N LEU A 5 -9.86 10.29 1.54
CA LEU A 5 -9.04 10.91 2.59
C LEU A 5 -7.87 11.72 2.01
N SER A 6 -7.22 11.23 0.96
CA SER A 6 -6.12 11.94 0.31
C SER A 6 -6.57 13.30 -0.24
N ILE A 7 -7.77 13.37 -0.83
CA ILE A 7 -8.34 14.61 -1.35
C ILE A 7 -8.66 15.58 -0.20
N GLU A 8 -9.30 15.11 0.87
CA GLU A 8 -9.67 15.95 2.03
C GLU A 8 -8.45 16.47 2.81
N LEU A 9 -7.44 15.61 2.97
CA LEU A 9 -6.23 15.92 3.74
C LEU A 9 -5.28 16.81 2.95
N GLN A 10 -5.35 16.81 1.61
CA GLN A 10 -4.49 17.63 0.73
C GLN A 10 -3.00 17.50 1.06
N GLY A 11 -2.57 16.27 1.42
CA GLY A 11 -1.19 15.98 1.79
C GLY A 11 -0.74 16.50 3.17
N ARG A 12 -1.62 17.12 3.95
CA ARG A 12 -1.28 17.64 5.30
C ARG A 12 -1.03 16.54 6.34
N LEU A 13 -1.59 15.35 6.12
CA LEU A 13 -1.35 14.17 6.95
C LEU A 13 -1.01 12.97 6.06
N PRO A 14 0.05 12.20 6.38
CA PRO A 14 0.38 11.00 5.64
C PRO A 14 -0.67 9.92 5.86
N ILE A 15 -0.99 9.18 4.80
CA ILE A 15 -1.94 8.07 4.87
C ILE A 15 -1.15 6.75 4.74
N ILE A 16 -1.37 5.83 5.68
CA ILE A 16 -0.83 4.47 5.57
C ILE A 16 -1.92 3.56 4.99
N GLY A 17 -1.68 3.03 3.79
CA GLY A 17 -2.56 2.09 3.12
C GLY A 17 -2.38 0.68 3.67
N VAL A 18 -3.44 0.12 4.26
CA VAL A 18 -3.41 -1.22 4.85
C VAL A 18 -4.52 -2.10 4.28
N GLY A 19 -4.32 -3.42 4.36
CA GLY A 19 -5.32 -4.44 4.02
C GLY A 19 -5.33 -4.84 2.54
N GLY A 20 -5.30 -6.15 2.31
CA GLY A 20 -5.41 -6.75 0.96
C GLY A 20 -4.22 -6.45 0.05
N ILE A 21 -3.00 -6.36 0.60
CA ILE A 21 -1.77 -6.18 -0.19
C ILE A 21 -1.07 -7.54 -0.31
N ASP A 22 -1.41 -8.27 -1.36
CA ASP A 22 -0.89 -9.61 -1.69
C ASP A 22 -0.04 -9.61 -2.97
N SER A 23 0.10 -8.45 -3.61
CA SER A 23 0.77 -8.29 -4.90
C SER A 23 1.34 -6.87 -5.08
N LEU A 24 2.27 -6.73 -6.03
CA LEU A 24 2.80 -5.43 -6.47
C LEU A 24 1.69 -4.49 -6.95
N THR A 25 0.75 -5.03 -7.73
CA THR A 25 -0.39 -4.26 -8.25
C THR A 25 -1.24 -3.71 -7.12
N ALA A 26 -1.57 -4.54 -6.13
CA ALA A 26 -2.33 -4.09 -4.96
C ALA A 26 -1.60 -3.00 -4.18
N ALA A 27 -0.27 -3.09 -4.01
CA ALA A 27 0.52 -2.05 -3.37
C ALA A 27 0.47 -0.73 -4.17
N ARG A 28 0.68 -0.80 -5.49
CA ARG A 28 0.61 0.36 -6.40
C ARG A 28 -0.76 1.03 -6.39
N GLU A 29 -1.84 0.26 -6.33
CA GLU A 29 -3.19 0.82 -6.22
C GLU A 29 -3.38 1.66 -4.95
N LYS A 30 -2.82 1.23 -3.80
CA LYS A 30 -2.88 2.01 -2.56
C LYS A 30 -2.06 3.29 -2.69
N MET A 31 -0.85 3.22 -3.25
CA MET A 31 0.00 4.38 -3.49
C MET A 31 -0.68 5.38 -4.44
N ALA A 32 -1.21 4.91 -5.57
CA ALA A 32 -1.94 5.71 -6.55
C ALA A 32 -3.28 6.26 -6.03
N ALA A 33 -3.83 5.67 -4.96
CA ALA A 33 -4.95 6.23 -4.24
C ALA A 33 -4.55 7.37 -3.28
N GLY A 34 -3.26 7.64 -3.08
CA GLY A 34 -2.76 8.70 -2.20
C GLY A 34 -2.22 8.22 -0.85
N ALA A 35 -1.95 6.91 -0.70
CA ALA A 35 -1.19 6.42 0.44
C ALA A 35 0.28 6.86 0.32
N SER A 36 0.85 7.31 1.44
CA SER A 36 2.27 7.65 1.56
C SER A 36 3.12 6.42 1.88
N LEU A 37 2.52 5.44 2.58
CA LEU A 37 3.15 4.19 3.00
C LEU A 37 2.15 3.04 2.85
N VAL A 38 2.65 1.81 2.80
CA VAL A 38 1.83 0.60 2.82
C VAL A 38 2.28 -0.35 3.92
N GLN A 39 1.32 -1.05 4.56
CA GLN A 39 1.61 -2.06 5.58
C GLN A 39 1.04 -3.42 5.17
N ILE A 40 1.86 -4.45 5.31
CA ILE A 40 1.57 -5.81 4.84
C ILE A 40 1.64 -6.76 6.03
N TYR A 41 0.62 -7.60 6.19
CA TYR A 41 0.59 -8.65 7.22
C TYR A 41 0.16 -9.98 6.61
N SER A 42 -1.14 -10.14 6.27
CA SER A 42 -1.64 -11.39 5.69
C SER A 42 -0.94 -11.76 4.39
N GLY A 43 -0.65 -10.78 3.52
CA GLY A 43 0.10 -11.02 2.28
C GLY A 43 1.50 -11.59 2.54
N PHE A 44 2.18 -11.16 3.61
CA PHE A 44 3.46 -11.72 4.01
C PHE A 44 3.32 -13.16 4.51
N ILE A 45 2.28 -13.47 5.28
CA ILE A 45 2.03 -14.82 5.77
C ILE A 45 1.78 -15.80 4.60
N PHE A 46 0.99 -15.40 3.61
CA PHE A 46 0.62 -16.31 2.50
C PHE A 46 1.62 -16.36 1.35
N HIS A 47 2.35 -15.28 1.07
CA HIS A 47 3.28 -15.18 -0.08
C HIS A 47 4.75 -15.10 0.33
N GLY A 48 5.04 -15.02 1.63
CA GLY A 48 6.39 -15.00 2.16
C GLY A 48 7.20 -13.73 1.82
N PRO A 49 8.52 -13.74 2.08
CA PRO A 49 9.39 -12.58 1.89
C PRO A 49 9.58 -12.18 0.42
N ARG A 50 9.29 -13.08 -0.53
CA ARG A 50 9.33 -12.76 -1.96
C ARG A 50 8.39 -11.60 -2.32
N LEU A 51 7.18 -11.58 -1.74
CA LEU A 51 6.22 -10.49 -1.95
C LEU A 51 6.83 -9.14 -1.54
N ILE A 52 7.51 -9.10 -0.40
CA ILE A 52 8.15 -7.88 0.09
C ILE A 52 9.25 -7.43 -0.86
N LYS A 53 10.08 -8.37 -1.34
CA LYS A 53 11.13 -8.08 -2.32
C LYS A 53 10.56 -7.54 -3.64
N ASP A 54 9.49 -8.15 -4.15
CA ASP A 54 8.84 -7.73 -5.39
C ASP A 54 8.22 -6.34 -5.23
N ILE A 55 7.58 -6.05 -4.10
CA ILE A 55 7.03 -4.72 -3.83
C ILE A 55 8.15 -3.68 -3.71
N VAL A 56 9.15 -3.89 -2.85
CA VAL A 56 10.21 -2.89 -2.61
C VAL A 56 11.01 -2.58 -3.87
N ASN A 57 11.27 -3.57 -4.73
CA ASN A 57 12.08 -3.36 -5.93
C ASN A 57 11.30 -2.72 -7.09
N TYR A 58 9.98 -2.82 -7.10
CA TYR A 58 9.18 -2.47 -8.27
C TYR A 58 7.97 -1.59 -7.98
N ILE A 59 7.73 -1.13 -6.75
CA ILE A 59 6.56 -0.30 -6.40
C ILE A 59 6.50 0.99 -7.22
#